data_AF-A0A7C2E6E6-F1
#
_entry.id   AF-A0A7C2E6E6-F1
#
_cell.length_a   1.000
_cell.length_b   1.000
_cell.length_c   1.000
_cell.angle_alpha   90.00
_cell.angle_beta   90.00
_cell.angle_gamma   90.00
#
_symmetry.space_group_name_H-M   'P 1'
#
loop_
_entity.id
_entity.type
_entity.pdbx_description
1 polymer ?
#
loop_
_entity_poly.entity_id
_entity_poly.type
_entity_poly.pdbx_seq_one_letter_code
_entity_poly.pdbx_strand_id
1 'polypeptide(L)' 'IGFSGNMDTAITIRTIVLAGGRAYLQAGAGIVADSIPEREYVETVNKAKALLRALELAGRRYREGGGAA' A
#
# COMPACT_ATOMS: atom_id res chain seq x y z
N ILE A 1 -5.91 -21.43 3.36
CA ILE A 1 -5.67 -22.86 3.62
C ILE A 1 -6.19 -23.62 2.41
N GLY A 2 -5.32 -24.32 1.68
CA GLY A 2 -5.71 -25.12 0.52
C GLY A 2 -6.32 -26.46 0.93
N PHE A 3 -7.01 -27.11 -0.02
CA PHE A 3 -7.64 -28.43 0.20
C PHE A 3 -6.63 -29.54 0.54
N SER A 4 -5.34 -29.33 0.25
CA SER A 4 -4.24 -30.24 0.63
C SER A 4 -3.72 -30.01 2.07
N GLY A 5 -4.30 -29.08 2.83
CA GLY A 5 -3.83 -28.69 4.17
C GLY A 5 -2.70 -27.67 4.19
N ASN A 6 -2.17 -27.28 3.02
CA ASN A 6 -1.10 -26.28 2.93
C ASN A 6 -1.63 -24.86 3.20
N MET A 7 -0.81 -24.03 3.85
CA MET A 7 -1.11 -22.62 4.11
C MET A 7 0.09 -21.77 3.70
N ASP A 8 -0.20 -20.68 2.99
CA ASP A 8 0.72 -19.59 2.74
C ASP A 8 -0.03 -18.28 3.00
N THR A 9 0.60 -17.38 3.75
CA THR A 9 0.01 -16.10 4.18
C THR A 9 1.07 -15.03 4.15
N ALA A 10 0.69 -13.83 3.70
CA ALA A 10 1.54 -12.65 3.74
C ALA A 10 1.03 -11.65 4.79
N ILE A 11 1.95 -10.93 5.42
CA ILE A 11 1.62 -9.79 6.26
C ILE A 11 0.95 -8.72 5.38
N THR A 12 -0.17 -8.15 5.83
CA THR A 12 -0.93 -7.12 5.10
C THR A 12 -0.26 -5.73 5.20
N ILE A 13 0.97 -5.64 4.74
CA ILE A 13 1.71 -4.38 4.55
C ILE A 13 1.83 -4.09 3.06
N ARG A 14 2.10 -2.82 2.71
CA ARG A 14 2.13 -2.38 1.29
C ARG A 14 0.91 -2.84 0.50
N THR A 15 -0.25 -2.79 1.14
CA THR A 15 -1.54 -3.17 0.57
C THR A 15 -2.42 -1.92 0.41
N ILE A 16 -3.21 -1.88 -0.66
CA ILE A 16 -4.24 -0.85 -0.88
C ILE A 16 -5.60 -1.52 -0.70
N VAL A 17 -6.45 -0.95 0.16
CA VAL A 17 -7.84 -1.40 0.33
C VAL A 17 -8.76 -0.44 -0.42
N LEU A 18 -9.57 -0.95 -1.35
CA LEU A 18 -10.57 -0.17 -2.07
C LEU A 18 -11.95 -0.41 -1.46
N ALA A 19 -12.56 0.61 -0.86
CA ALA A 19 -13.87 0.51 -0.22
C ALA A 19 -14.63 1.85 -0.32
N GLY A 20 -15.92 1.79 -0.65
CA GLY A 20 -16.78 2.99 -0.71
C GLY A 20 -16.27 4.07 -1.67
N GLY A 21 -15.69 3.66 -2.81
CA GLY A 21 -15.12 4.59 -3.79
C GLY A 21 -13.82 5.29 -3.34
N ARG A 22 -13.19 4.82 -2.25
CA ARG A 22 -11.95 5.37 -1.71
C ARG A 22 -10.85 4.30 -1.66
N ALA A 23 -9.61 4.72 -1.82
CA ALA A 23 -8.43 3.91 -1.61
C ALA A 23 -7.81 4.24 -0.24
N TYR A 24 -7.65 3.22 0.60
CA TYR A 24 -7.03 3.32 1.91
C TYR A 24 -5.64 2.70 1.87
N LEU A 25 -4.66 3.43 2.39
CA LEU A 25 -3.27 3.02 2.47
C LEU A 25 -2.80 3.18 3.90
N GLN A 26 -2.17 2.13 4.44
CA GLN A 26 -1.56 2.16 5.76
C GLN A 26 -0.05 1.89 5.63
N ALA A 27 0.74 2.70 6.33
CA ALA A 27 2.16 2.50 6.52
C ALA A 27 2.52 2.86 7.96
N GLY A 28 3.65 2.36 8.43
CA GLY A 28 4.19 2.68 9.74
C GLY A 28 5.69 2.44 9.82
N ALA A 29 6.25 2.70 10.99
CA ALA A 29 7.64 2.50 11.33
C ALA A 29 7.77 1.71 12.63
N GLY A 30 8.89 1.01 12.79
CA GLY A 30 9.23 0.34 14.04
C GLY A 30 9.95 1.33 14.95
N ILE A 31 9.39 1.63 16.12
CA ILE A 31 9.98 2.59 17.05
C ILE A 31 10.90 1.86 18.04
N VAL A 32 12.13 2.36 18.16
CA VAL A 32 13.14 1.90 19.12
C VAL A 32 13.59 3.07 20.01
N ALA A 33 14.41 2.79 21.03
CA ALA A 33 14.77 3.78 22.05
C ALA A 33 15.48 5.03 21.50
N ASP A 34 16.21 4.88 20.39
CA ASP A 34 16.97 5.91 19.69
C ASP A 34 16.26 6.46 18.44
N SER A 35 15.00 6.08 18.22
CA SER A 35 14.21 6.58 17.10
C SER A 35 14.03 8.10 17.18
N ILE A 36 14.13 8.73 16.01
CA ILE A 36 13.92 10.18 15.84
C ILE A 36 12.57 10.36 15.15
N PRO A 37 11.56 10.99 15.80
CA PRO A 37 10.19 11.08 15.27
C PRO A 37 10.12 11.54 13.82
N GLU A 38 10.91 12.54 13.43
CA GLU A 38 10.95 13.09 12.09
C GLU A 38 11.45 12.07 11.06
N ARG A 39 12.44 11.25 11.42
CA ARG A 39 12.99 10.22 10.53
C ARG A 39 11.99 9.09 10.32
N GLU A 40 11.32 8.65 11.38
CA GLU A 40 10.32 7.58 11.32
C GLU A 40 9.07 7.99 10.52
N TYR A 41 8.69 9.27 10.63
CA TYR A 41 7.64 9.84 9.79
C TYR A 41 8.02 9.81 8.31
N VAL A 42 9.24 10.28 7.96
CA VAL A 42 9.74 10.24 6.58
C VAL A 42 9.80 8.82 6.04
N GLU A 43 10.25 7.85 6.86
CA GLU A 43 10.24 6.44 6.49
C GLU A 43 8.83 5.93 6.18
N THR A 44 7.85 6.25 7.04
CA THR A 44 6.45 5.86 6.88
C THR A 44 5.87 6.42 5.57
N VAL A 45 6.14 7.69 5.27
CA VAL A 45 5.73 8.33 4.02
C VAL A 45 6.40 7.65 2.82
N ASN A 46 7.70 7.36 2.89
CA ASN A 46 8.43 6.69 1.82
C ASN A 46 7.89 5.28 1.53
N LYS A 47 7.51 4.51 2.56
CA LYS A 47 6.86 3.20 2.40
C LYS A 47 5.52 3.31 1.68
N ALA A 48 4.71 4.33 2.00
CA ALA A 48 3.42 4.57 1.34
C ALA A 48 3.58 5.10 -0.10
N LYS A 49 4.61 5.89 -0.38
CA LYS A 49 4.83 6.58 -1.67
C LYS A 49 4.86 5.62 -2.86
N ALA A 50 5.43 4.43 -2.69
CA ALA A 50 5.47 3.41 -3.74
C ALA A 50 4.06 2.99 -4.20
N LEU A 51 3.14 2.79 -3.24
CA LEU A 51 1.76 2.43 -3.52
C LEU A 51 0.97 3.58 -4.14
N LEU A 52 1.18 4.81 -3.66
CA LEU A 52 0.57 6.00 -4.25
C LEU A 52 0.99 6.16 -5.71
N ARG A 53 2.27 5.94 -6.02
CA ARG A 53 2.76 5.97 -7.40
C ARG A 53 2.12 4.88 -8.27
N ALA A 54 1.96 3.67 -7.73
CA ALA A 54 1.26 2.59 -8.43
C ALA A 54 -0.19 2.96 -8.76
N LEU A 55 -0.90 3.58 -7.82
CA LEU A 55 -2.27 4.05 -8.03
C LEU A 55 -2.35 5.16 -9.10
N GLU A 56 -1.41 6.11 -9.08
CA GLU A 56 -1.33 7.17 -10.09
C GLU A 56 -1.12 6.61 -11.51
N LEU A 57 -0.18 5.65 -11.64
CA LEU A 57 0.12 5.00 -12.93
C LEU A 57 -1.07 4.18 -13.42
N ALA A 58 -1.73 3.42 -12.54
CA ALA A 58 -2.92 2.66 -12.87
C ALA A 58 -4.06 3.59 -13.32
N GLY A 59 -4.30 4.69 -12.60
CA GLY A 59 -5.32 5.68 -12.97
C GLY A 59 -5.01 6.39 -14.29
N ARG A 60 -3.74 6.68 -14.57
CA ARG A 60 -3.32 7.22 -15.88
C ARG A 60 -3.61 6.25 -17.01
N ARG A 61 -3.21 4.99 -16.85
CA ARG A 61 -3.45 3.94 -17.84
C ARG A 61 -4.93 3.69 -18.07
N TYR A 62 -5.75 3.77 -17.01
CA TYR A 62 -7.20 3.65 -17.13
C TYR A 62 -7.80 4.74 -18.02
N ARG A 63 -7.36 6.00 -17.86
CA ARG A 63 -7.84 7.12 -18.70
C ARG A 63 -7.38 7.01 -20.15
N GLU A 64 -6.11 6.66 -20.36
CA GLU A 64 -5.52 6.51 -21.70
C GLU A 64 -6.09 5.31 -22.48
N GLY A 65 -6.49 4.25 -21.76
CA GLY A 65 -7.06 3.03 -22.34
C GLY A 65 -8.56 3.09 -22.63
N GLY A 66 -9.20 4.27 -22.56
CA GLY A 66 -10.63 4.41 -22.86
C GLY A 66 -11.57 3.97 -21.74
N GLY A 67 -11.17 4.16 -20.47
CA GLY A 67 -11.97 3.87 -19.28
C GLY A 67 -13.21 4.78 -19.12
N ALA A 68 -14.11 4.68 -20.09
CA ALA A 68 -15.51 5.06 -20.17
C ALA A 68 -15.91 4.98 -21.65
N ALA A 69 -16.06 3.76 -22.17
CA ALA A 69 -16.96 3.49 -23.30
C ALA A 69 -18.21 2.82 -22.74
#